data_AF-A0A2Z6NFE2-F1
#
_entry.id   AF-A0A2Z6NFE2-F1
#
_cell.length_a   1.000
_cell.length_b   1.000
_cell.length_c   1.000
_cell.angle_alpha   90.00
_cell.angle_beta   90.00
_cell.angle_gamma   90.00
#
_symmetry.space_group_name_H-M   'P 1'
#
loop_
_entity.id
_entity.type
_entity.pdbx_description
1 polymer ?
#
loop_
_entity_poly.entity_id
_entity_poly.type
_entity_poly.pdbx_seq_one_letter_code
_entity_poly.pdbx_strand_id
1 'polypeptide(L)'
;MAAFLLFMFIFTSQVIGGFNAKLPPPSYGNTITILSIDGGGVKGILPTVVLEHLEKALQKLAKDEKAALADYFDVIAGTSTGGLIATMLAAPGLQDASRPAFTTPEILQFYLDCAPSIFNLTHAANWTLETPSPKFDERFLHQKIKEVPSRDVRLADIVLGTSAAPTELPPHFILKKLFLLDGFNLADGSLTATSPALIAVSEVVQQLNKKNPNFVPLNENEPTKIVLLSLGTGRNGETKGIDALKGRFLTGIQWIPLITASLAMSLGDMNEYHLKSVFPDNPSSDNYYLRIDVTS
;
A
#
# COMPACT_ATOMS: atom_id res chain seq x y z
N MET A 1 24.04 15.58 10.12
CA MET A 1 22.68 16.00 10.56
C MET A 1 21.56 15.40 9.72
N ALA A 2 21.63 15.43 8.38
CA ALA A 2 20.56 14.92 7.51
C ALA A 2 20.24 13.41 7.68
N ALA A 3 21.24 12.54 7.85
CA ALA A 3 21.01 11.10 8.07
C ALA A 3 20.35 10.77 9.43
N PHE A 4 20.61 11.57 10.46
CA PHE A 4 20.01 11.42 11.79
C PHE A 4 18.56 11.92 11.81
N LEU A 5 18.26 12.97 11.03
CA LEU A 5 16.90 13.44 10.80
C LEU A 5 16.09 12.45 9.96
N LEU A 6 16.68 11.85 8.91
CA LEU A 6 16.05 10.78 8.13
C LEU A 6 15.69 9.57 9.02
N PHE A 7 16.60 9.16 9.90
CA PHE A 7 16.38 8.08 10.87
C PHE A 7 15.26 8.39 11.87
N MET A 8 15.18 9.63 12.37
CA MET A 8 14.08 10.10 13.23
C MET A 8 12.73 10.20 12.50
N PHE A 9 12.71 10.59 11.22
CA PHE A 9 11.49 10.72 10.41
C PHE A 9 10.88 9.36 10.02
N ILE A 10 11.72 8.35 9.74
CA ILE A 10 11.26 6.97 9.51
C ILE A 10 10.55 6.41 10.75
N PHE A 11 11.04 6.74 11.96
CA PHE A 11 10.48 6.22 13.21
C PHE A 11 9.24 6.99 13.71
N THR A 12 9.07 8.26 13.34
CA THR A 12 7.98 9.14 13.84
C THR A 12 6.76 9.21 12.91
N SER A 13 6.90 8.80 11.65
CA SER A 13 5.83 8.82 10.63
C SER A 13 4.77 7.71 10.78
N GLN A 14 4.94 6.79 11.74
CA GLN A 14 4.03 5.68 12.05
C GLN A 14 2.72 6.12 12.76
N VAL A 15 2.48 7.42 12.93
CA VAL A 15 1.36 7.93 13.72
C VAL A 15 0.69 9.06 12.95
N ILE A 16 -0.60 8.89 12.64
CA ILE A 16 -1.62 9.87 12.21
C ILE A 16 -2.08 9.74 10.75
N GLY A 17 -3.33 9.28 10.58
CA GLY A 17 -4.18 9.75 9.48
C GLY A 17 -5.42 8.89 9.18
N GLY A 18 -6.61 9.33 9.62
CA GLY A 18 -7.89 8.84 9.09
C GLY A 18 -9.11 9.24 9.93
N PHE A 19 -9.72 10.39 9.64
CA PHE A 19 -11.08 10.72 10.12
C PHE A 19 -11.98 11.10 8.93
N ASN A 20 -13.23 10.63 9.05
CA ASN A 20 -14.43 10.91 8.26
C ASN A 20 -14.74 10.00 7.05
N ALA A 21 -14.97 8.73 7.36
CA ALA A 21 -16.21 8.05 6.98
C ALA A 21 -16.64 7.18 8.17
N LYS A 22 -17.96 7.08 8.46
CA LYS A 22 -18.44 6.17 9.51
C LYS A 22 -18.42 4.76 8.91
N LEU A 23 -17.32 4.03 9.13
CA LEU A 23 -17.20 2.63 8.72
C LEU A 23 -18.30 1.81 9.41
N PRO A 24 -18.80 0.75 8.76
CA PRO A 24 -19.67 -0.20 9.45
C PRO A 24 -18.94 -0.76 10.68
N PRO A 25 -19.66 -1.09 11.77
CA PRO A 25 -19.06 -1.84 12.86
C PRO A 25 -18.54 -3.20 12.34
N PRO A 26 -17.59 -3.84 13.03
CA PRO A 26 -17.01 -5.10 12.59
C PRO A 26 -18.12 -6.11 12.30
N SER A 27 -18.11 -6.66 11.08
CA SER A 27 -19.21 -7.50 10.58
C SER A 27 -19.24 -8.89 11.25
N TYR A 28 -18.14 -9.32 11.89
CA TYR A 28 -17.94 -10.69 12.37
C TYR A 28 -17.39 -10.79 13.79
N GLY A 29 -18.24 -10.55 14.80
CA GLY A 29 -17.97 -10.95 16.18
C GLY A 29 -16.69 -10.36 16.77
N ASN A 30 -15.76 -11.23 17.20
CA ASN A 30 -14.48 -10.85 17.79
C ASN A 30 -13.29 -10.91 16.82
N THR A 31 -13.54 -11.06 15.52
CA THR A 31 -12.50 -11.13 14.48
C THR A 31 -12.37 -9.80 13.74
N ILE A 32 -11.14 -9.34 13.56
CA ILE A 32 -10.76 -8.21 12.71
C ILE A 32 -10.00 -8.74 11.51
N THR A 33 -10.44 -8.37 10.31
CA THR A 33 -9.82 -8.79 9.05
C THR A 33 -9.04 -7.64 8.41
N ILE A 34 -7.79 -7.93 8.03
CA ILE A 34 -6.86 -6.96 7.46
C ILE A 34 -6.39 -7.47 6.09
N LEU A 35 -6.53 -6.64 5.07
CA LEU A 35 -5.90 -6.80 3.76
C LEU A 35 -4.74 -5.82 3.62
N SER A 36 -3.55 -6.31 3.33
CA SER A 36 -2.35 -5.51 3.04
C SER A 36 -1.85 -5.77 1.63
N ILE A 37 -1.56 -4.71 0.89
CA ILE A 37 -1.07 -4.78 -0.50
C ILE A 37 0.25 -4.02 -0.63
N ASP A 38 1.31 -4.72 -1.03
CA ASP A 38 2.63 -4.14 -1.17
C ASP A 38 2.74 -3.17 -2.36
N GLY A 39 3.73 -2.27 -2.27
CA GLY A 39 4.16 -1.45 -3.41
C GLY A 39 4.95 -2.26 -4.46
N GLY A 40 5.00 -1.78 -5.70
CA GLY A 40 5.72 -2.49 -6.76
C GLY A 40 5.57 -1.97 -8.20
N GLY A 41 5.03 -0.76 -8.40
CA GLY A 41 4.79 -0.20 -9.74
C GLY A 41 3.89 -1.10 -10.59
N VAL A 42 4.28 -1.35 -11.83
CA VAL A 42 3.52 -2.19 -12.77
C VAL A 42 3.20 -3.59 -12.24
N LYS A 43 4.01 -4.11 -11.30
CA LYS A 43 3.80 -5.43 -10.69
C LYS A 43 2.56 -5.51 -9.79
N GLY A 44 1.84 -4.41 -9.59
CA GLY A 44 0.49 -4.41 -8.98
C GLY A 44 -0.53 -5.32 -9.67
N ILE A 45 -0.25 -5.71 -10.92
CA ILE A 45 -1.02 -6.75 -11.63
C ILE A 45 -1.05 -8.05 -10.82
N LEU A 46 0.05 -8.44 -10.17
CA LEU A 46 0.14 -9.70 -9.41
C LEU A 46 -0.86 -9.77 -8.25
N PRO A 47 -0.86 -8.84 -7.26
CA PRO A 47 -1.86 -8.86 -6.21
C PRO A 47 -3.27 -8.66 -6.75
N THR A 48 -3.46 -7.88 -7.83
CA THR A 48 -4.80 -7.68 -8.42
C THR A 48 -5.40 -8.98 -8.97
N VAL A 49 -4.60 -9.82 -9.63
CA VAL A 49 -5.04 -11.16 -10.06
C VAL A 49 -5.44 -12.03 -8.87
N VAL A 50 -4.67 -12.01 -7.78
CA VAL A 50 -5.00 -12.75 -6.56
C VAL A 50 -6.32 -12.27 -5.96
N LEU A 51 -6.52 -10.95 -5.89
CA LEU A 51 -7.74 -10.31 -5.39
C LEU A 51 -8.97 -10.68 -6.23
N GLU A 52 -8.85 -10.73 -7.55
CA GLU A 52 -9.93 -11.17 -8.44
C GLU A 52 -10.35 -12.62 -8.17
N HIS A 53 -9.38 -13.52 -7.95
CA HIS A 53 -9.68 -14.91 -7.60
C HIS A 53 -10.32 -15.02 -6.22
N LEU A 54 -9.86 -14.23 -5.25
CA LEU A 54 -10.41 -14.19 -3.90
C LEU A 54 -11.85 -13.67 -3.91
N GLU A 55 -12.13 -12.57 -4.61
CA GLU A 55 -13.47 -12.00 -4.71
C GLU A 55 -14.45 -13.00 -5.34
N LYS A 56 -14.06 -13.67 -6.44
CA LYS A 56 -14.88 -14.74 -7.06
C LYS A 56 -15.11 -15.92 -6.12
N ALA A 57 -14.12 -16.29 -5.31
CA ALA A 57 -14.28 -17.37 -4.34
C ALA A 57 -15.26 -16.97 -3.22
N LEU A 58 -15.16 -15.75 -2.71
CA LEU A 58 -16.05 -15.20 -1.68
C LEU A 58 -17.49 -15.10 -2.18
N GLN A 59 -17.71 -14.59 -3.39
CA GLN A 59 -19.03 -14.54 -4.04
C GLN A 59 -19.69 -15.92 -4.13
N LYS A 60 -18.93 -16.94 -4.55
CA LYS A 60 -19.41 -18.33 -4.62
C LYS A 60 -19.75 -18.90 -3.24
N LEU A 61 -18.91 -18.65 -2.24
CA LEU A 61 -19.12 -19.14 -0.88
C LEU A 61 -20.33 -18.47 -0.21
N ALA A 62 -20.48 -17.15 -0.39
CA ALA A 62 -21.59 -16.37 0.14
C ALA A 62 -22.90 -16.56 -0.65
N LYS A 63 -22.83 -17.13 -1.86
CA LYS A 63 -23.94 -17.17 -2.82
C LYS A 63 -24.49 -15.77 -3.12
N ASP A 64 -23.58 -14.80 -3.20
CA ASP A 64 -23.88 -13.40 -3.51
C ASP A 64 -22.89 -12.90 -4.58
N GLU A 65 -23.38 -12.74 -5.80
CA GLU A 65 -22.60 -12.21 -6.92
C GLU A 65 -22.20 -10.75 -6.74
N LYS A 66 -22.87 -10.04 -5.83
CA LYS A 66 -22.56 -8.65 -5.51
C LYS A 66 -21.56 -8.53 -4.37
N ALA A 67 -21.13 -9.61 -3.72
CA ALA A 67 -20.14 -9.50 -2.65
C ALA A 67 -18.81 -8.93 -3.21
N ALA A 68 -18.24 -7.96 -2.51
CA ALA A 68 -16.90 -7.42 -2.81
C ALA A 68 -15.98 -7.55 -1.61
N LEU A 69 -14.68 -7.44 -1.86
CA LEU A 69 -13.66 -7.53 -0.81
C LEU A 69 -13.88 -6.56 0.35
N ALA A 70 -14.39 -5.35 0.09
CA ALA A 70 -14.68 -4.36 1.12
C ALA A 70 -15.77 -4.81 2.12
N ASP A 71 -16.59 -5.82 1.78
CA ASP A 71 -17.59 -6.39 2.69
C ASP A 71 -16.95 -7.35 3.71
N TYR A 72 -15.72 -7.84 3.44
CA TYR A 72 -15.04 -8.86 4.24
C TYR A 72 -13.81 -8.36 4.99
N PHE A 73 -13.27 -7.19 4.63
CA PHE A 73 -12.07 -6.61 5.24
C PHE A 73 -12.38 -5.34 6.01
N ASP A 74 -12.18 -5.36 7.33
CA ASP A 74 -12.34 -4.19 8.19
C ASP A 74 -11.27 -3.13 7.92
N VAL A 75 -10.07 -3.57 7.51
CA VAL A 75 -8.94 -2.69 7.16
C VAL A 75 -8.34 -3.10 5.83
N ILE A 76 -8.19 -2.14 4.92
CA ILE A 76 -7.43 -2.31 3.68
C ILE A 76 -6.28 -1.30 3.69
N ALA A 77 -5.05 -1.80 3.63
CA ALA A 77 -3.83 -1.02 3.64
C ALA A 77 -3.02 -1.26 2.37
N GLY A 78 -2.39 -0.20 1.87
CA GLY A 78 -1.61 -0.28 0.63
C GLY A 78 -0.53 0.79 0.53
N THR A 79 0.62 0.42 -0.02
CA THR A 79 1.73 1.33 -0.31
C THR A 79 1.90 1.49 -1.81
N SER A 80 2.13 2.71 -2.31
CA SER A 80 2.36 2.97 -3.74
C SER A 80 1.20 2.44 -4.58
N THR A 81 1.51 1.65 -5.61
CA THR A 81 0.57 0.83 -6.37
C THR A 81 -0.44 0.07 -5.49
N GLY A 82 -0.03 -0.50 -4.35
CA GLY A 82 -0.95 -1.13 -3.40
C GLY A 82 -1.92 -0.13 -2.76
N GLY A 83 -1.49 1.12 -2.54
CA GLY A 83 -2.33 2.20 -2.04
C GLY A 83 -3.35 2.69 -3.07
N LEU A 84 -2.98 2.69 -4.36
CA LEU A 84 -3.92 2.90 -5.46
C LEU A 84 -5.00 1.81 -5.46
N ILE A 85 -4.62 0.54 -5.39
CA ILE A 85 -5.55 -0.60 -5.34
C ILE A 85 -6.45 -0.50 -4.10
N ALA A 86 -5.87 -0.25 -2.93
CA ALA A 86 -6.62 -0.10 -1.67
C ALA A 86 -7.67 1.02 -1.78
N THR A 87 -7.31 2.14 -2.39
CA THR A 87 -8.24 3.26 -2.61
C THR A 87 -9.35 2.88 -3.58
N MET A 88 -9.05 2.17 -4.67
CA MET A 88 -10.05 1.69 -5.62
C MET A 88 -11.06 0.71 -4.99
N LEU A 89 -10.59 -0.16 -4.08
CA LEU A 89 -11.43 -1.10 -3.35
C LEU A 89 -12.26 -0.46 -2.24
N ALA A 90 -11.76 0.60 -1.59
CA ALA A 90 -12.39 1.21 -0.43
C ALA A 90 -13.21 2.47 -0.74
N ALA A 91 -12.93 3.16 -1.85
CA ALA A 91 -13.67 4.36 -2.22
C ALA A 91 -15.13 4.01 -2.52
N PRO A 92 -16.11 4.79 -2.03
CA PRO A 92 -17.51 4.54 -2.30
C PRO A 92 -17.85 4.83 -3.77
N GLY A 93 -18.68 3.98 -4.37
CA GLY A 93 -19.17 4.16 -5.73
C GLY A 93 -20.06 5.38 -5.89
N LEU A 94 -20.08 5.98 -7.08
CA LEU A 94 -20.90 7.17 -7.35
C LEU A 94 -22.40 6.89 -7.29
N GLN A 95 -22.80 5.74 -7.84
CA GLN A 95 -24.19 5.35 -7.97
C GLN A 95 -24.70 4.72 -6.66
N ASP A 96 -23.84 3.98 -5.98
CA ASP A 96 -24.12 3.33 -4.70
C ASP A 96 -22.92 3.49 -3.77
N ALA A 97 -23.10 4.33 -2.75
CA ALA A 97 -22.06 4.61 -1.77
C ALA A 97 -21.79 3.43 -0.80
N SER A 98 -22.64 2.40 -0.80
CA SER A 98 -22.41 1.17 -0.05
C SER A 98 -21.53 0.16 -0.77
N ARG A 99 -21.15 0.46 -2.03
CA ARG A 99 -20.34 -0.42 -2.88
C ARG A 99 -19.00 0.24 -3.19
N PRO A 100 -17.94 -0.55 -3.43
CA PRO A 100 -16.68 -0.03 -3.96
C PRO A 100 -16.84 0.72 -5.28
N ALA A 101 -15.97 1.70 -5.51
CA ALA A 101 -15.91 2.45 -6.76
C ALA A 101 -15.41 1.61 -7.93
N PHE A 102 -14.64 0.55 -7.65
CA PHE A 102 -14.16 -0.39 -8.65
C PHE A 102 -14.30 -1.83 -8.16
N THR A 103 -14.63 -2.70 -9.10
CA THR A 103 -14.54 -4.15 -8.95
C THR A 103 -13.12 -4.64 -9.21
N THR A 104 -12.77 -5.82 -8.69
CA THR A 104 -11.43 -6.39 -8.93
C THR A 104 -11.08 -6.56 -10.42
N PRO A 105 -12.00 -6.94 -11.34
CA PRO A 105 -11.69 -6.98 -12.78
C PRO A 105 -11.43 -5.59 -13.38
N GLU A 106 -12.13 -4.55 -12.92
CA GLU A 106 -11.91 -3.17 -13.39
C GLU A 106 -10.53 -2.66 -12.96
N ILE A 107 -10.07 -3.01 -11.76
CA ILE A 107 -8.71 -2.69 -11.30
C ILE A 107 -7.67 -3.41 -12.16
N LEU A 108 -7.89 -4.68 -12.50
CA LEU A 108 -6.98 -5.43 -13.39
C LEU A 108 -6.93 -4.77 -14.77
N GLN A 109 -8.09 -4.44 -15.33
CA GLN A 109 -8.20 -3.78 -16.63
C GLN A 109 -7.53 -2.41 -16.62
N PHE A 110 -7.67 -1.64 -15.53
CA PHE A 110 -6.95 -0.40 -15.33
C PHE A 110 -5.44 -0.57 -15.48
N TYR A 111 -4.84 -1.59 -14.86
CA TYR A 111 -3.41 -1.84 -15.04
C TYR A 111 -3.05 -2.24 -16.47
N LEU A 112 -3.85 -3.11 -17.10
CA LEU A 112 -3.59 -3.55 -18.48
C LEU A 112 -3.62 -2.36 -19.47
N ASP A 113 -4.56 -1.45 -19.30
CA ASP A 113 -4.75 -0.31 -20.21
C ASP A 113 -3.81 0.87 -19.88
N CYS A 114 -3.61 1.16 -18.60
CA CYS A 114 -2.91 2.36 -18.16
C CYS A 114 -1.42 2.14 -17.95
N ALA A 115 -0.95 0.92 -17.61
CA ALA A 115 0.46 0.68 -17.34
C ALA A 115 1.39 1.10 -18.49
N PRO A 116 1.10 0.83 -19.78
CA PRO A 116 1.97 1.27 -20.87
C PRO A 116 2.16 2.79 -20.93
N SER A 117 1.13 3.54 -20.53
CA SER A 117 1.15 5.01 -20.52
C SER A 117 1.78 5.57 -19.24
N ILE A 118 1.50 4.97 -18.08
CA ILE A 118 2.06 5.34 -16.77
C ILE A 118 3.58 5.10 -16.75
N PHE A 119 4.02 3.94 -17.27
CA PHE A 119 5.42 3.54 -17.27
C PHE A 119 6.12 3.82 -18.62
N ASN A 120 5.64 4.83 -19.36
CA ASN A 120 6.22 5.22 -20.63
C ASN A 120 7.55 5.96 -20.41
N LEU A 121 8.65 5.38 -20.89
CA LEU A 121 10.02 5.89 -20.74
C LEU A 121 10.33 7.14 -21.59
N THR A 122 9.34 7.73 -22.28
CA THR A 122 9.56 8.92 -23.12
C THR A 122 10.26 10.10 -22.42
N HIS A 123 10.18 10.24 -21.09
CA HIS A 123 10.93 11.25 -20.32
C HIS A 123 12.29 10.77 -19.80
N ALA A 124 12.52 9.45 -19.71
CA ALA A 124 13.80 8.87 -19.30
C ALA A 124 14.94 9.11 -20.32
N ALA A 125 14.61 9.50 -21.56
CA ALA A 125 15.60 9.87 -22.58
C ALA A 125 16.44 11.11 -22.19
N ASN A 126 15.94 11.96 -21.28
CA ASN A 126 16.67 13.11 -20.74
C ASN A 126 17.36 12.82 -19.38
N TRP A 127 17.34 11.56 -18.94
CA TRP A 127 18.01 11.11 -17.72
C TRP A 127 19.50 10.96 -17.99
N THR A 128 20.22 12.08 -17.98
CA THR A 128 21.69 12.07 -18.00
C THR A 128 22.22 12.11 -16.57
N LEU A 129 23.45 11.62 -16.36
CA LEU A 129 24.15 11.73 -15.08
C LEU A 129 24.26 13.18 -14.56
N GLU A 130 24.04 14.16 -15.44
CA GLU A 130 24.20 15.60 -15.21
C GLU A 130 22.86 16.34 -15.00
N THR A 131 21.72 15.76 -15.41
CA THR A 131 20.38 16.37 -15.29
C THR A 131 19.35 15.36 -14.74
N PRO A 132 19.31 15.13 -13.41
CA PRO A 132 18.34 14.22 -12.81
C PRO A 132 16.91 14.77 -13.01
N SER A 133 16.07 13.99 -13.67
CA SER A 133 14.63 14.25 -13.85
C SER A 133 13.81 13.04 -13.37
N PRO A 134 12.50 13.13 -13.11
CA PRO A 134 11.71 11.92 -12.90
C PRO A 134 11.74 11.02 -14.13
N LYS A 135 11.87 9.70 -13.94
CA LYS A 135 11.90 8.72 -15.03
C LYS A 135 10.58 8.64 -15.80
N PHE A 136 9.46 8.85 -15.11
CA PHE A 136 8.11 8.81 -15.67
C PHE A 136 7.43 10.18 -15.59
N ASP A 137 6.53 10.41 -16.54
CA ASP A 137 5.67 11.57 -16.59
C ASP A 137 4.41 11.33 -15.73
N GLU A 138 4.22 12.16 -14.72
CA GLU A 138 3.12 12.05 -13.78
C GLU A 138 1.77 12.50 -14.36
N ARG A 139 1.74 13.23 -15.48
CA ARG A 139 0.52 13.88 -15.98
C ARG A 139 -0.59 12.88 -16.29
N PHE A 140 -0.24 11.75 -16.92
CA PHE A 140 -1.20 10.72 -17.27
C PHE A 140 -1.78 10.05 -16.01
N LEU A 141 -0.92 9.73 -15.04
CA LEU A 141 -1.36 9.14 -13.76
C LEU A 141 -2.26 10.12 -12.98
N HIS A 142 -1.90 11.40 -12.93
CA HIS A 142 -2.73 12.45 -12.33
C HIS A 142 -4.09 12.58 -13.00
N GLN A 143 -4.13 12.55 -14.33
CA GLN A 143 -5.38 12.61 -15.07
C GLN A 143 -6.27 11.42 -14.70
N LYS A 144 -5.71 10.19 -14.73
CA LYS A 144 -6.46 8.98 -14.42
C LYS A 144 -6.97 8.93 -12.98
N ILE A 145 -6.17 9.38 -12.02
CA ILE A 145 -6.58 9.46 -10.61
C ILE A 145 -7.68 10.52 -10.41
N LYS A 146 -7.67 11.62 -11.18
CA LYS A 146 -8.76 12.62 -11.15
C LYS A 146 -10.05 12.12 -11.82
N GLU A 147 -9.93 11.19 -12.76
CA GLU A 147 -11.07 10.49 -13.36
C GLU A 147 -11.67 9.43 -12.41
N VAL A 148 -10.92 8.99 -11.39
CA VAL A 148 -11.44 8.08 -10.37
C VAL A 148 -12.65 8.76 -9.70
N PRO A 149 -13.81 8.10 -9.66
CA PRO A 149 -15.04 8.66 -9.13
C PRO A 149 -15.07 8.86 -7.60
N SER A 150 -14.04 9.48 -7.01
CA SER A 150 -14.04 9.81 -5.58
C SER A 150 -14.58 11.22 -5.39
N ARG A 151 -15.52 11.38 -4.44
CA ARG A 151 -16.03 12.70 -4.03
C ARG A 151 -14.99 13.54 -3.27
N ASP A 152 -13.82 12.95 -2.99
CA ASP A 152 -12.81 13.53 -2.12
C ASP A 152 -11.50 13.75 -2.89
N VAL A 153 -11.25 15.01 -3.26
CA VAL A 153 -9.99 15.47 -3.85
C VAL A 153 -8.78 15.02 -3.01
N ARG A 154 -8.96 14.81 -1.70
CA ARG A 154 -7.90 14.35 -0.80
C ARG A 154 -7.48 12.90 -1.07
N LEU A 155 -8.39 12.03 -1.52
CA LEU A 155 -8.04 10.64 -1.86
C LEU A 155 -7.13 10.61 -3.09
N ALA A 156 -7.44 11.41 -4.11
CA ALA A 156 -6.59 11.58 -5.27
C ALA A 156 -5.18 12.06 -4.87
N ASP A 157 -5.11 13.05 -3.98
CA ASP A 157 -3.85 13.57 -3.48
C ASP A 157 -3.04 12.54 -2.65
N ILE A 158 -3.72 11.69 -1.86
CA ILE A 158 -3.07 10.61 -1.09
C ILE A 158 -2.49 9.56 -2.05
N VAL A 159 -3.26 9.17 -3.08
CA VAL A 159 -2.82 8.17 -4.07
C VAL A 159 -1.61 8.68 -4.87
N LEU A 160 -1.61 9.97 -5.22
CA LEU A 160 -0.47 10.61 -5.88
C LEU A 160 0.75 10.66 -4.97
N GLY A 161 0.57 11.05 -3.70
CA GLY A 161 1.63 11.06 -2.71
C GLY A 161 2.24 9.69 -2.47
N THR A 162 1.43 8.65 -2.24
CA THR A 162 1.93 7.29 -1.97
C THR A 162 2.63 6.68 -3.18
N SER A 163 2.33 7.13 -4.40
CA SER A 163 2.95 6.63 -5.65
C SER A 163 4.19 7.42 -6.11
N ALA A 164 4.51 8.54 -5.45
CA ALA A 164 5.57 9.48 -5.87
C ALA A 164 6.99 8.94 -5.55
N ALA A 165 7.38 7.85 -6.22
CA ALA A 165 8.62 7.13 -5.94
C ALA A 165 9.83 7.99 -6.33
N PRO A 166 10.81 8.22 -5.42
CA PRO A 166 11.97 9.03 -5.74
C PRO A 166 12.69 8.50 -6.98
N THR A 167 13.18 9.41 -7.80
CA THR A 167 13.78 9.14 -9.13
C THR A 167 12.82 8.65 -10.21
N GLU A 168 11.64 8.13 -9.85
CA GLU A 168 10.66 7.61 -10.79
C GLU A 168 9.53 8.63 -11.07
N LEU A 169 8.99 9.27 -10.04
CA LEU A 169 7.92 10.29 -10.11
C LEU A 169 8.27 11.51 -9.24
N PRO A 170 7.79 12.72 -9.58
CA PRO A 170 8.00 13.90 -8.76
C PRO A 170 7.23 13.82 -7.42
N PRO A 171 7.75 14.43 -6.33
CA PRO A 171 7.02 14.56 -5.07
C PRO A 171 5.68 15.26 -5.25
N HIS A 172 4.68 14.87 -4.45
CA HIS A 172 3.33 15.46 -4.50
C HIS A 172 3.14 16.48 -3.39
N PHE A 173 2.53 17.64 -3.70
CA PHE A 173 2.23 18.67 -2.71
C PHE A 173 0.73 18.84 -2.52
N ILE A 174 0.28 18.74 -1.27
CA ILE A 174 -1.12 18.96 -0.88
C ILE A 174 -1.22 20.29 -0.13
N LEU A 175 -2.02 21.21 -0.64
CA LEU A 175 -2.26 22.50 0.01
C LEU A 175 -3.35 22.37 1.08
N LYS A 176 -3.06 22.70 2.34
CA LYS A 176 -4.05 22.70 3.44
C LYS A 176 -4.84 24.00 3.52
N LYS A 177 -4.15 25.13 3.37
CA LYS A 177 -4.73 26.48 3.50
C LYS A 177 -4.15 27.40 2.44
N LEU A 178 -5.00 27.83 1.51
CA LEU A 178 -4.64 28.64 0.35
C LEU A 178 -3.85 29.92 0.70
N PHE A 179 -4.19 30.56 1.82
CA PHE A 179 -3.59 31.84 2.22
C PHE A 179 -2.30 31.74 3.05
N LEU A 180 -1.90 30.54 3.49
CA LEU A 180 -0.74 30.36 4.37
C LEU A 180 0.42 29.60 3.72
N LEU A 181 0.26 29.12 2.47
CA LEU A 181 1.20 28.20 1.82
C LEU A 181 1.58 27.01 2.73
N ASP A 182 0.68 26.65 3.64
CA ASP A 182 0.82 25.52 4.55
C ASP A 182 0.24 24.28 3.87
N GLY A 183 1.01 23.20 3.87
CA GLY A 183 0.72 22.01 3.09
C GLY A 183 1.51 20.79 3.52
N PHE A 184 1.31 19.69 2.82
CA PHE A 184 2.06 18.46 2.98
C PHE A 184 2.93 18.23 1.74
N ASN A 185 4.20 17.89 1.96
CA ASN A 185 5.09 17.40 0.91
C ASN A 185 5.16 15.88 1.05
N LEU A 186 4.72 15.16 0.04
CA LEU A 186 4.59 13.71 0.04
C LEU A 186 5.54 13.06 -0.95
N ALA A 187 6.04 11.90 -0.57
CA ALA A 187 6.80 10.98 -1.41
C ALA A 187 6.27 9.56 -1.18
N ASP A 188 6.67 8.62 -2.03
CA ASP A 188 6.18 7.24 -1.99
C ASP A 188 6.43 6.56 -0.64
N GLY A 189 5.40 5.87 -0.14
CA GLY A 189 5.43 5.19 1.14
C GLY A 189 6.42 4.01 1.20
N SER A 190 6.93 3.53 0.07
CA SER A 190 7.98 2.49 0.01
C SER A 190 9.28 2.91 0.67
N LEU A 191 9.52 4.21 0.84
CA LEU A 191 10.64 4.72 1.64
C LEU A 191 10.54 4.34 3.11
N THR A 192 9.32 4.11 3.60
CA THR A 192 9.03 3.80 5.00
C THR A 192 8.50 2.39 5.20
N ALA A 193 7.70 1.88 4.25
CA ALA A 193 6.96 0.64 4.39
C ALA A 193 6.52 0.09 3.03
N THR A 194 7.42 -0.58 2.32
CA THR A 194 7.10 -1.30 1.06
C THR A 194 5.96 -2.30 1.24
N SER A 195 5.91 -2.95 2.40
CA SER A 195 4.81 -3.82 2.82
C SER A 195 4.12 -3.20 4.04
N PRO A 196 2.87 -2.72 3.92
CA PRO A 196 2.19 -2.03 5.01
C PRO A 196 1.56 -2.98 6.06
N ALA A 197 1.80 -4.29 5.99
CA ALA A 197 1.08 -5.26 6.80
C ALA A 197 1.28 -5.08 8.31
N LEU A 198 2.52 -4.93 8.81
CA LEU A 198 2.75 -4.65 10.23
C LEU A 198 2.19 -3.29 10.66
N ILE A 199 2.23 -2.29 9.78
CA ILE A 199 1.64 -0.97 10.06
C ILE A 199 0.13 -1.10 10.24
N ALA A 200 -0.54 -1.86 9.36
CA ALA A 200 -1.97 -2.09 9.45
C ALA A 200 -2.35 -2.82 10.76
N VAL A 201 -1.58 -3.85 11.13
CA VAL A 201 -1.77 -4.55 12.42
C VAL A 201 -1.54 -3.60 13.60
N SER A 202 -0.47 -2.79 13.57
CA SER A 202 -0.17 -1.80 14.60
C SER A 202 -1.30 -0.78 14.75
N GLU A 203 -1.83 -0.27 13.64
CA GLU A 203 -2.96 0.66 13.65
C GLU A 203 -4.21 0.01 14.27
N VAL A 204 -4.56 -1.21 13.87
CA VAL A 204 -5.67 -1.97 14.48
C VAL A 204 -5.49 -2.11 15.99
N VAL A 205 -4.30 -2.53 16.45
CA VAL A 205 -3.99 -2.66 17.87
C VAL A 205 -4.09 -1.31 18.60
N GLN A 206 -3.64 -0.21 17.98
CA GLN A 206 -3.79 1.12 18.56
C GLN A 206 -5.25 1.55 18.65
N GLN A 207 -6.08 1.25 17.65
CA GLN A 207 -7.51 1.57 17.66
C GLN A 207 -8.27 0.76 18.72
N LEU A 208 -7.91 -0.52 18.90
CA LEU A 208 -8.39 -1.37 19.99
C LEU A 208 -8.02 -0.79 21.36
N ASN A 209 -6.76 -0.40 21.56
CA ASN A 209 -6.29 0.21 22.81
C ASN A 209 -7.00 1.54 23.13
N LYS A 210 -7.34 2.31 22.08
CA LYS A 210 -8.13 3.54 22.19
C LYS A 210 -9.63 3.27 22.42
N LYS A 211 -10.06 2.00 22.44
CA LYS A 211 -11.47 1.58 22.53
C LYS A 211 -12.35 2.24 21.46
N ASN A 212 -11.84 2.32 20.24
CA ASN A 212 -12.59 2.87 19.13
C ASN A 212 -13.83 1.99 18.87
N PRO A 213 -15.06 2.53 18.93
CA PRO A 213 -16.28 1.73 18.79
C PRO A 213 -16.41 0.99 17.46
N ASN A 214 -15.66 1.40 16.43
CA ASN A 214 -15.62 0.71 15.14
C ASN A 214 -14.67 -0.50 15.12
N PHE A 215 -13.84 -0.68 16.15
CA PHE A 215 -12.88 -1.79 16.27
C PHE A 215 -13.11 -2.64 17.52
N VAL A 216 -13.86 -2.14 18.50
CA VAL A 216 -14.16 -2.89 19.73
C VAL A 216 -15.03 -4.11 19.39
N PRO A 217 -14.60 -5.33 19.74
CA PRO A 217 -15.37 -6.55 19.54
C PRO A 217 -16.75 -6.51 20.20
N LEU A 218 -17.70 -7.24 19.63
CA LEU A 218 -19.06 -7.33 20.19
C LEU A 218 -19.11 -8.00 21.58
N ASN A 219 -18.11 -8.81 21.93
CA ASN A 219 -18.01 -9.47 23.24
C ASN A 219 -16.68 -9.11 23.95
N GLU A 220 -16.76 -8.35 25.05
CA GLU A 220 -15.58 -7.94 25.84
C GLU A 220 -14.87 -9.11 26.55
N ASN A 221 -15.53 -10.26 26.69
CA ASN A 221 -15.00 -11.41 27.43
C ASN A 221 -14.23 -12.41 26.56
N GLU A 222 -14.21 -12.23 25.24
CA GLU A 222 -13.48 -13.09 24.30
C GLU A 222 -12.29 -12.33 23.70
N PRO A 223 -11.13 -12.99 23.47
CA PRO A 223 -9.97 -12.34 22.88
C PRO A 223 -10.28 -11.84 21.46
N THR A 224 -9.75 -10.67 21.11
CA THR A 224 -9.82 -10.17 19.72
C THR A 224 -8.89 -10.99 18.84
N LYS A 225 -9.45 -11.56 17.77
CA LYS A 225 -8.76 -12.33 16.76
C LYS A 225 -8.39 -11.42 15.58
N ILE A 226 -7.15 -11.46 15.12
CA ILE A 226 -6.72 -10.75 13.91
C ILE A 226 -6.46 -11.76 12.80
N VAL A 227 -7.05 -11.52 11.63
CA VAL A 227 -6.81 -12.28 10.39
C VAL A 227 -6.17 -11.34 9.38
N LEU A 228 -4.93 -11.60 9.00
CA LEU A 228 -4.14 -10.78 8.08
C LEU A 228 -3.89 -11.54 6.77
N LEU A 229 -4.34 -10.97 5.66
CA LEU A 229 -3.92 -11.34 4.30
C LEU A 229 -2.95 -10.28 3.78
N SER A 230 -1.72 -10.68 3.48
CA SER A 230 -0.67 -9.83 2.93
C SER A 230 -0.31 -10.26 1.51
N LEU A 231 -0.40 -9.35 0.55
CA LEU A 231 -0.15 -9.61 -0.86
C LEU A 231 1.10 -8.87 -1.35
N GLY A 232 2.08 -9.63 -1.82
CA GLY A 232 3.31 -9.12 -2.42
C GLY A 232 3.18 -8.81 -3.92
N THR A 233 4.10 -7.98 -4.42
CA THR A 233 4.25 -7.66 -5.85
C THR A 233 5.42 -8.43 -6.49
N GLY A 234 5.80 -9.57 -5.89
CA GLY A 234 6.88 -10.43 -6.36
C GLY A 234 8.27 -9.92 -5.99
N ARG A 235 9.15 -10.87 -5.64
CA ARG A 235 10.57 -10.66 -5.34
C ARG A 235 11.42 -11.25 -6.47
N ASN A 236 12.37 -10.46 -6.99
CA ASN A 236 13.32 -10.94 -7.99
C ASN A 236 14.40 -11.79 -7.31
N GLY A 237 14.20 -13.10 -7.20
CA GLY A 237 15.19 -14.13 -6.85
C GLY A 237 16.09 -13.89 -5.64
N GLU A 238 17.06 -14.78 -5.44
CA GLU A 238 18.17 -14.52 -4.53
C GLU A 238 18.87 -13.24 -5.01
N THR A 239 18.84 -12.19 -4.18
CA THR A 239 19.64 -11.00 -4.42
C THR A 239 21.08 -11.45 -4.57
N LYS A 240 21.63 -11.30 -5.78
CA LYS A 240 23.07 -11.29 -5.95
C LYS A 240 23.56 -10.01 -5.28
N GLY A 241 23.78 -10.11 -3.97
CA GLY A 241 24.40 -9.05 -3.18
C GLY A 241 25.67 -8.58 -3.89
N ILE A 242 26.05 -7.34 -3.62
CA ILE A 242 27.24 -6.78 -4.25
C ILE A 242 28.45 -7.28 -3.49
N ASP A 243 29.37 -7.91 -4.22
CA ASP A 243 30.69 -8.23 -3.69
C ASP A 243 31.36 -6.97 -3.14
N ALA A 244 31.83 -7.01 -1.89
CA ALA A 244 32.38 -5.85 -1.21
C ALA A 244 33.60 -5.23 -1.94
N LEU A 245 34.39 -6.05 -2.65
CA LEU A 245 35.54 -5.58 -3.44
C LEU A 245 35.11 -4.84 -4.71
N LYS A 246 33.92 -5.16 -5.25
CA LYS A 246 33.28 -4.38 -6.32
C LYS A 246 32.61 -3.12 -5.75
N GLY A 247 31.96 -3.24 -4.60
CA GLY A 247 31.24 -2.15 -3.95
C GLY A 247 32.10 -0.94 -3.60
N ARG A 248 33.38 -1.15 -3.24
CA ARG A 248 34.29 -0.05 -2.84
C ARG A 248 34.58 0.99 -3.92
N PHE A 249 34.30 0.67 -5.19
CA PHE A 249 34.52 1.56 -6.33
C PHE A 249 33.23 2.21 -6.85
N LEU A 250 32.08 1.93 -6.24
CA LEU A 250 30.82 2.53 -6.64
C LEU A 250 30.75 3.99 -6.20
N THR A 251 30.42 4.85 -7.16
CA THR A 251 30.12 6.26 -6.92
C THR A 251 28.75 6.43 -6.25
N GLY A 252 28.50 7.60 -5.65
CA GLY A 252 27.20 7.89 -5.02
C GLY A 252 26.01 7.65 -5.96
N ILE A 253 26.14 7.98 -7.24
CA ILE A 253 25.09 7.77 -8.25
C ILE A 253 24.86 6.27 -8.51
N GLN A 254 25.92 5.48 -8.57
CA GLN A 254 25.81 4.04 -8.74
C GLN A 254 25.19 3.35 -7.52
N TRP A 255 25.35 3.91 -6.32
CA TRP A 255 24.73 3.41 -5.10
C TRP A 255 23.20 3.60 -5.03
N ILE A 256 22.65 4.65 -5.65
CA ILE A 256 21.22 4.98 -5.59
C ILE A 256 20.29 3.80 -5.94
N PRO A 257 20.41 3.14 -7.12
CA PRO A 257 19.52 2.04 -7.48
C PRO A 257 19.69 0.82 -6.56
N LEU A 258 20.91 0.60 -6.06
CA LEU A 258 21.24 -0.54 -5.19
C LEU A 258 20.65 -0.37 -3.80
N ILE A 259 20.77 0.83 -3.23
CA ILE A 259 20.17 1.20 -1.95
C ILE A 259 18.64 1.08 -2.05
N THR A 260 18.05 1.62 -3.12
CA THR A 260 16.59 1.59 -3.32
C THR A 260 16.06 0.16 -3.40
N ALA A 261 16.68 -0.70 -4.21
CA ALA A 261 16.29 -2.10 -4.32
C ALA A 261 16.50 -2.88 -3.00
N SER A 262 17.64 -2.67 -2.34
CA SER A 262 17.96 -3.36 -1.08
C SER A 262 17.06 -2.95 0.07
N LEU A 263 16.74 -1.65 0.19
CA LEU A 263 15.78 -1.13 1.16
C LEU A 263 14.42 -1.78 0.97
N ALA A 264 13.89 -1.77 -0.26
CA ALA A 264 12.58 -2.33 -0.54
C ALA A 264 12.47 -3.81 -0.13
N MET A 265 13.50 -4.61 -0.41
CA MET A 265 13.55 -6.02 -0.03
C MET A 265 13.73 -6.23 1.47
N SER A 266 14.67 -5.50 2.09
CA SER A 266 14.92 -5.58 3.53
C SER A 266 13.70 -5.19 4.37
N LEU A 267 12.94 -4.18 3.94
CA LEU A 267 11.71 -3.76 4.59
C LEU A 267 10.64 -4.86 4.51
N GLY A 268 10.55 -5.56 3.38
CA GLY A 268 9.69 -6.75 3.25
C GLY A 268 10.12 -7.87 4.21
N ASP A 269 11.40 -8.19 4.28
CA ASP A 269 11.91 -9.29 5.12
C ASP A 269 11.79 -8.99 6.62
N MET A 270 12.04 -7.74 7.03
CA MET A 270 11.82 -7.30 8.40
C MET A 270 10.34 -7.31 8.79
N ASN A 271 9.47 -6.93 7.87
CA ASN A 271 8.02 -7.01 8.07
C ASN A 271 7.58 -8.46 8.34
N GLU A 272 8.04 -9.42 7.52
CA GLU A 272 7.77 -10.86 7.73
C GLU A 272 8.33 -11.35 9.08
N TYR A 273 9.55 -10.97 9.43
CA TYR A 273 10.18 -11.36 10.69
C TYR A 273 9.38 -10.89 11.91
N HIS A 274 8.93 -9.64 11.91
CA HIS A 274 8.11 -9.09 12.98
C HIS A 274 6.71 -9.72 13.02
N LEU A 275 6.07 -9.93 11.87
CA LEU A 275 4.75 -10.56 11.80
C LEU A 275 4.78 -12.00 12.33
N LYS A 276 5.83 -12.78 12.07
CA LYS A 276 5.99 -14.13 12.67
C LYS A 276 6.05 -14.11 14.20
N SER A 277 6.48 -13.00 14.81
CA SER A 277 6.47 -12.85 16.27
C SER A 277 5.06 -12.56 16.82
N VAL A 278 4.20 -11.96 16.01
CA VAL A 278 2.80 -11.62 16.36
C VAL A 278 1.84 -12.77 16.03
N PHE A 279 2.13 -13.49 14.93
CA PHE A 279 1.34 -14.59 14.40
C PHE A 279 2.18 -15.87 14.44
N PRO A 280 2.09 -16.68 15.50
CA PRO A 280 2.84 -17.92 15.60
C PRO A 280 2.33 -18.94 14.58
N ASP A 281 3.21 -19.82 14.09
CA ASP A 281 2.91 -20.86 13.06
C ASP A 281 1.91 -21.95 13.51
N ASN A 282 1.27 -21.78 14.67
CA ASN A 282 0.36 -22.76 15.25
C ASN A 282 -1.08 -22.56 14.70
N PRO A 283 -1.68 -23.57 14.05
CA PRO A 283 -3.08 -23.52 13.58
C PRO A 283 -4.10 -23.30 14.69
N SER A 284 -3.73 -23.56 15.95
CA SER A 284 -4.55 -23.33 17.14
C SER A 284 -4.42 -21.91 17.71
N SER A 285 -3.66 -21.03 17.08
CA SER A 285 -3.56 -19.64 17.51
C SER A 285 -4.81 -18.86 17.12
N ASP A 286 -5.22 -17.93 17.99
CA ASP A 286 -6.39 -17.09 17.72
C ASP A 286 -6.13 -16.16 16.53
N ASN A 287 -4.89 -15.79 16.24
CA ASN A 287 -4.52 -14.90 15.14
C ASN A 287 -4.05 -15.68 13.90
N TYR A 288 -4.45 -15.26 12.70
CA TYR A 288 -4.07 -15.91 11.45
C TYR A 288 -3.35 -14.96 10.49
N TYR A 289 -2.27 -15.42 9.90
CA TYR A 289 -1.49 -14.67 8.92
C TYR A 289 -1.22 -15.50 7.66
N LEU A 290 -1.57 -14.95 6.51
CA LEU A 290 -1.25 -15.51 5.20
C LEU A 290 -0.53 -14.46 4.34
N ARG A 291 0.71 -14.80 3.93
CA ARG A 291 1.46 -14.07 2.92
C ARG A 291 1.37 -14.78 1.57
N ILE A 292 0.96 -14.07 0.54
CA ILE A 292 1.04 -14.53 -0.85
C ILE A 292 2.05 -13.64 -1.57
N ASP A 293 3.16 -14.23 -2.00
CA ASP A 293 4.22 -13.53 -2.72
C ASP A 293 4.83 -14.45 -3.77
N VAL A 294 5.27 -13.89 -4.90
CA VAL A 294 5.87 -14.64 -6.00
C VAL A 294 7.39 -14.54 -5.88
N THR A 295 8.06 -15.66 -5.66
CA THR A 295 9.52 -15.76 -5.69
C THR A 295 9.95 -16.38 -7.01
N SER A 296 10.61 -15.62 -7.88
CA SER A 296 11.17 -16.10 -9.16
C SER A 296 12.65 -16.41 -9.06
#